data_AF-A0A0M5KT25-F1
#
_entry.id   AF-A0A0M5KT25-F1
#
_cell.length_a   1.000
_cell.length_b   1.000
_cell.length_c   1.000
_cell.angle_alpha   90.00
_cell.angle_beta   90.00
_cell.angle_gamma   90.00
#
_symmetry.space_group_name_H-M   'P 1'
#
loop_
_entity.id
_entity.type
_entity.pdbx_description
1 polymer ?
#
loop_
_entity_poly.entity_id
_entity_poly.type
_entity_poly.pdbx_seq_one_letter_code
_entity_poly.pdbx_strand_id
1 'polypeptide(L)'
;MGNNWVPLVCLSLLFLFSGALSMMVQRGNGAIPGFFALGTLVAGIVSAGWLWRHPSWWLAERKNYLYLAGGTVAGVLLTALIPFLNGCGPWVVLGAAVITYGVFERLRLLVTVGGAVAFAGFLALVIRADVWGGALHLICAVILAFGANRLYVLRHGRPREVQDSDPSFIGSFEEFEDDGRVGF
;
A
#
# COMPACT_ATOMS: atom_id res chain seq x y z
N MET A 1 -5.30 3.51 -13.84
CA MET A 1 -4.42 3.45 -12.65
C MET A 1 -4.43 4.82 -11.98
N GLY A 2 -5.11 4.96 -10.85
CA GLY A 2 -5.35 6.26 -10.19
C GLY A 2 -4.30 6.65 -9.15
N ASN A 3 -4.56 7.73 -8.42
CA ASN A 3 -3.71 8.27 -7.34
C ASN A 3 -3.68 7.44 -6.05
N ASN A 4 -3.90 6.14 -6.17
CA ASN A 4 -4.05 5.19 -5.05
C ASN A 4 -2.74 4.91 -4.30
N TRP A 5 -1.61 5.45 -4.77
CA TRP A 5 -0.31 5.33 -4.11
C TRP A 5 -0.20 6.22 -2.87
N VAL A 6 -0.89 7.38 -2.81
CA VAL A 6 -0.80 8.31 -1.68
C VAL A 6 -1.33 7.71 -0.37
N PRO A 7 -2.52 7.06 -0.34
CA PRO A 7 -2.97 6.37 0.86
C PRO A 7 -1.96 5.35 1.39
N LEU A 8 -1.29 4.61 0.51
CA LEU A 8 -0.25 3.64 0.91
C LEU A 8 0.98 4.32 1.50
N VAL A 9 1.40 5.48 0.96
CA VAL A 9 2.48 6.29 1.55
C VAL A 9 2.08 6.80 2.94
N CYS A 10 0.87 7.34 3.08
CA CYS A 10 0.38 7.80 4.38
C CYS A 10 0.35 6.67 5.42
N LEU A 11 -0.13 5.49 5.04
CA LEU A 11 -0.10 4.31 5.90
C LEU A 11 1.33 3.85 6.20
N SER A 12 2.24 3.86 5.22
CA SER A 12 3.65 3.51 5.44
C SER A 12 4.29 4.43 6.48
N LEU A 13 4.06 5.74 6.38
CA LEU A 13 4.56 6.72 7.35
C LEU A 13 3.95 6.49 8.73
N LEU A 14 2.64 6.24 8.80
CA LEU A 14 1.95 5.91 10.05
C LEU A 14 2.59 4.71 10.75
N PHE A 15 2.84 3.62 10.02
CA PHE A 15 3.49 2.42 10.56
C PHE A 15 4.93 2.69 10.99
N LEU A 16 5.69 3.47 10.21
CA LEU A 16 7.07 3.83 10.53
C LEU A 16 7.15 4.68 11.81
N PHE A 17 6.36 5.75 11.90
CA PHE A 17 6.32 6.61 13.09
C PHE A 17 5.78 5.88 14.31
N SER A 18 4.77 5.03 14.15
CA SER A 18 4.27 4.20 15.25
C SER A 18 5.32 3.22 15.74
N GLY A 19 6.08 2.59 14.84
CA GLY A 19 7.18 1.69 15.18
C GLY A 19 8.29 2.41 15.95
N ALA A 20 8.68 3.61 15.49
CA ALA A 20 9.69 4.43 16.15
C ALA A 20 9.25 4.84 17.57
N LEU A 21 8.01 5.31 17.74
CA LEU A 21 7.46 5.66 19.05
C LEU A 21 7.31 4.46 19.98
N SER A 22 6.86 3.31 19.45
CA SER A 22 6.77 2.06 20.22
C SER A 22 8.14 1.63 20.77
N MET A 23 9.19 1.72 19.95
CA MET A 23 10.56 1.42 20.37
C MET A 23 11.06 2.38 21.46
N MET A 24 10.78 3.69 21.34
CA MET A 24 11.22 4.71 22.30
C MET A 24 10.47 4.66 23.63
N VAL A 25 9.16 4.42 23.62
CA VAL A 25 8.29 4.60 24.80
C VAL A 25 7.96 3.27 25.48
N GLN A 26 7.86 2.17 24.72
CA GLN A 26 7.41 0.87 25.22
C GLN A 26 8.38 -0.27 24.92
N ARG A 27 9.66 0.04 24.62
CA ARG A 27 10.70 -0.96 24.28
C ARG A 27 10.31 -1.89 23.13
N GLY A 28 9.37 -1.48 22.28
CA GLY A 28 8.90 -2.27 21.14
C GLY A 28 7.65 -3.11 21.39
N ASN A 29 7.05 -3.05 22.59
CA ASN A 29 5.95 -3.92 23.02
C ASN A 29 4.60 -3.68 22.31
N GLY A 30 4.63 -3.07 21.13
CA GLY A 30 3.47 -2.81 20.30
C GLY A 30 3.10 -1.33 20.18
N ALA A 31 2.10 -1.07 19.35
CA ALA A 31 1.65 0.27 19.03
C ALA A 31 1.05 0.97 20.25
N ILE A 32 1.39 2.24 20.46
CA ILE A 32 0.68 3.10 21.43
C ILE A 32 -0.72 3.34 20.87
N PRO A 33 -1.80 2.81 21.48
CA PRO A 33 -3.12 2.78 20.86
C PRO A 33 -3.65 4.17 20.52
N GLY A 34 -3.40 5.14 21.40
CA GLY A 34 -3.77 6.54 21.18
C GLY A 34 -3.05 7.19 19.99
N PHE A 35 -1.76 6.90 19.81
CA PHE A 35 -1.00 7.39 18.65
C PHE A 35 -1.52 6.77 17.35
N PHE A 36 -1.82 5.47 17.37
CA PHE A 36 -2.29 4.77 16.20
C PHE A 36 -3.69 5.21 15.78
N ALA A 37 -4.59 5.44 16.75
CA ALA A 37 -5.92 5.98 16.51
C ALA A 37 -5.86 7.40 15.91
N LEU A 38 -5.10 8.30 16.54
CA LEU A 38 -4.95 9.68 16.07
C LEU A 38 -4.24 9.73 14.71
N GLY A 39 -3.17 8.96 14.54
CA GLY A 39 -2.41 8.87 13.30
C GLY A 39 -3.23 8.28 12.15
N THR A 40 -4.07 7.27 12.43
CA THR A 40 -5.01 6.73 11.43
C THR A 40 -6.04 7.77 11.01
N LEU A 41 -6.57 8.55 11.96
CA LEU A 41 -7.50 9.63 11.65
C LEU A 41 -6.83 10.69 10.76
N VAL A 42 -5.62 11.14 11.11
CA VAL A 42 -4.86 12.12 10.31
C VAL A 42 -4.53 11.57 8.93
N ALA A 43 -4.02 10.33 8.84
CA ALA A 43 -3.71 9.67 7.57
C ALA A 43 -4.96 9.52 6.70
N GLY A 44 -6.10 9.19 7.31
CA GLY A 44 -7.40 9.09 6.64
C GLY A 44 -7.86 10.44 6.08
N ILE A 45 -7.80 11.51 6.87
CA ILE A 45 -8.17 12.87 6.45
C ILE A 45 -7.28 13.35 5.30
N VAL A 46 -5.96 13.17 5.42
CA VAL A 46 -4.99 13.55 4.38
C VAL A 46 -5.25 12.76 3.09
N SER A 47 -5.45 11.45 3.20
CA SER A 47 -5.73 10.57 2.06
C SER A 47 -7.06 10.91 1.40
N ALA A 48 -8.11 11.16 2.18
CA ALA A 48 -9.42 11.54 1.67
C ALA A 48 -9.39 12.92 1.00
N GLY A 49 -8.74 13.91 1.62
CA GLY A 49 -8.55 15.24 1.05
C GLY A 49 -7.76 15.21 -0.25
N TRP A 50 -6.71 14.39 -0.32
CA TRP A 50 -5.94 14.18 -1.54
C TRP A 50 -6.78 13.52 -2.64
N LEU A 51 -7.48 12.43 -2.33
CA LEU A 51 -8.31 11.70 -3.28
C LEU A 51 -9.50 12.54 -3.77
N TRP A 52 -10.02 13.47 -2.96
CA TRP A 52 -11.03 14.42 -3.42
C TRP A 52 -10.50 15.41 -4.45
N ARG A 53 -9.28 15.91 -4.26
CA ARG A 53 -8.64 16.82 -5.22
C ARG A 53 -8.10 16.10 -6.46
N HIS A 54 -7.75 14.82 -6.29
CA HIS A 54 -7.18 14.00 -7.34
C HIS A 54 -7.87 12.62 -7.37
N PRO A 55 -9.09 12.55 -7.90
CA PRO A 55 -9.88 11.32 -7.89
C PRO A 55 -9.15 10.20 -8.62
N SER A 56 -9.22 9.02 -8.01
CA SER A 56 -8.82 7.78 -8.64
C SER A 56 -9.98 7.18 -9.43
N TRP A 57 -9.85 5.94 -9.88
CA TRP A 57 -10.81 5.33 -10.80
C TRP A 57 -12.18 4.99 -10.18
N TRP A 58 -12.38 5.22 -8.87
CA TRP A 58 -13.65 5.22 -8.12
C TRP A 58 -14.72 4.30 -8.76
N LEU A 59 -14.38 3.02 -8.89
CA LEU A 59 -15.22 2.04 -9.60
C LEU A 59 -16.49 1.68 -8.81
N ALA A 60 -16.43 1.74 -7.48
CA ALA A 60 -17.57 1.58 -6.59
C ALA A 60 -18.34 2.90 -6.36
N GLU A 61 -19.57 2.80 -5.85
CA GLU A 61 -20.35 3.98 -5.45
C GLU A 61 -19.64 4.79 -4.35
N ARG A 62 -19.77 6.12 -4.39
CA ARG A 62 -19.15 7.05 -3.42
C ARG A 62 -19.48 6.71 -1.96
N LYS A 63 -20.69 6.21 -1.70
CA LYS A 63 -21.14 5.79 -0.37
C LYS A 63 -20.29 4.66 0.21
N ASN A 64 -19.82 3.74 -0.62
CA ASN A 64 -19.00 2.61 -0.18
C ASN A 64 -17.65 3.06 0.35
N TYR A 65 -17.05 4.10 -0.26
CA TYR A 65 -15.80 4.68 0.26
C TYR A 65 -16.00 5.44 1.57
N LEU A 66 -17.15 6.11 1.75
CA LEU A 66 -17.50 6.77 3.01
C LEU A 66 -17.73 5.73 4.12
N TYR A 67 -18.45 4.65 3.84
CA TYR A 67 -18.62 3.54 4.80
C TYR A 67 -17.31 2.86 5.12
N LEU A 68 -16.43 2.68 4.13
CA LEU A 68 -15.10 2.14 4.36
C LEU A 68 -14.27 3.06 5.26
N ALA A 69 -14.24 4.36 4.97
CA ALA A 69 -13.50 5.33 5.79
C ALA A 69 -14.04 5.40 7.22
N GLY A 70 -15.37 5.55 7.37
CA GLY A 70 -16.03 5.60 8.68
C GLY A 70 -15.85 4.29 9.46
N GLY A 71 -16.03 3.15 8.80
CA GLY A 71 -15.86 1.83 9.39
C GLY A 71 -14.41 1.54 9.79
N THR A 72 -13.43 2.03 9.03
CA THR A 72 -12.01 1.89 9.37
C THR A 72 -11.66 2.70 10.62
N VAL A 73 -12.10 3.96 10.69
CA VAL A 73 -11.87 4.82 11.86
C VAL A 73 -12.56 4.24 13.10
N ALA A 74 -13.83 3.85 12.98
CA ALA A 74 -14.57 3.24 14.07
C ALA A 74 -13.93 1.92 14.52
N GLY A 75 -13.54 1.06 13.58
CA GLY A 75 -12.88 -0.22 13.88
C GLY A 75 -11.53 -0.03 14.57
N VAL A 76 -10.72 0.92 14.11
CA VAL A 76 -9.43 1.25 14.75
C VAL A 76 -9.66 1.77 16.17
N LEU A 77 -10.63 2.67 16.38
CA LEU A 77 -10.96 3.18 17.72
C LEU A 77 -11.46 2.07 18.64
N LEU A 78 -12.39 1.24 18.18
CA LEU A 78 -12.95 0.15 18.98
C LEU A 78 -11.88 -0.88 19.34
N THR A 79 -11.02 -1.25 18.39
CA THR A 79 -9.93 -2.19 18.65
C THR A 79 -8.83 -1.60 19.53
N ALA A 80 -8.60 -0.29 19.47
CA ALA A 80 -7.72 0.47 20.36
C ALA A 80 -8.32 0.78 21.75
N LEU A 81 -9.56 0.37 22.02
CA LEU A 81 -10.16 0.45 23.36
C LEU A 81 -10.14 -0.92 24.07
N ILE A 82 -9.99 -2.01 23.33
CA ILE A 82 -9.99 -3.36 23.87
C ILE A 82 -8.55 -3.72 24.29
N PRO A 83 -8.27 -3.95 25.59
CA PRO A 83 -6.90 -4.15 26.08
C PRO A 83 -6.15 -5.30 25.41
N PHE A 84 -6.87 -6.38 25.06
CA PHE A 84 -6.31 -7.53 24.36
C PHE A 84 -5.97 -7.26 22.89
N LEU A 85 -6.64 -6.30 22.25
CA LEU A 85 -6.46 -5.97 20.83
C LEU A 85 -5.63 -4.70 20.64
N ASN A 86 -5.24 -4.03 21.71
CA ASN A 86 -4.62 -2.71 21.66
C ASN A 86 -3.36 -2.63 20.81
N GLY A 87 -2.55 -3.69 20.81
CA GLY A 87 -1.30 -3.75 20.05
C GLY A 87 -1.46 -4.13 18.57
N CYS A 88 -2.53 -4.85 18.21
CA CYS A 88 -2.64 -5.57 16.93
C CYS A 88 -3.95 -5.33 16.16
N GLY A 89 -5.04 -5.06 16.87
CA GLY A 89 -6.37 -4.88 16.30
C GLY A 89 -6.43 -3.76 15.26
N PRO A 90 -5.83 -2.58 15.51
CA PRO A 90 -5.75 -1.53 14.50
C PRO A 90 -5.06 -1.97 13.21
N TRP A 91 -4.09 -2.88 13.28
CA TRP A 91 -3.37 -3.37 12.09
C TRP A 91 -4.25 -4.28 11.25
N VAL A 92 -5.02 -5.14 11.92
CA VAL A 92 -6.00 -6.03 11.28
C VAL A 92 -7.08 -5.19 10.60
N VAL A 93 -7.59 -4.15 11.27
CA VAL A 93 -8.60 -3.24 10.69
C VAL A 93 -8.04 -2.48 9.49
N LEU A 94 -6.83 -1.92 9.59
CA LEU A 94 -6.19 -1.23 8.47
C LEU A 94 -5.91 -2.18 7.29
N GLY A 95 -5.42 -3.39 7.55
CA GLY A 95 -5.21 -4.41 6.52
C GLY A 95 -6.52 -4.79 5.82
N ALA A 96 -7.59 -5.03 6.59
CA ALA A 96 -8.93 -5.30 6.05
C ALA A 96 -9.48 -4.13 5.24
N ALA A 97 -9.22 -2.88 5.66
CA ALA A 97 -9.62 -1.69 4.92
C ALA A 97 -8.90 -1.59 3.57
N VAL A 98 -7.60 -1.87 3.54
CA VAL A 98 -6.80 -1.90 2.30
C VAL A 98 -7.25 -3.03 1.37
N ILE A 99 -7.57 -4.22 1.91
CA ILE A 99 -8.14 -5.32 1.12
C ILE A 99 -9.47 -4.89 0.48
N THR A 100 -10.39 -4.35 1.30
CA THR A 100 -11.72 -3.93 0.83
C THR A 100 -11.61 -2.84 -0.22
N TYR A 101 -10.70 -1.87 -0.01
CA TYR A 101 -10.39 -0.85 -1.01
C TYR A 101 -9.84 -1.45 -2.30
N GLY A 102 -8.94 -2.43 -2.19
CA GLY A 102 -8.40 -3.18 -3.32
C GLY A 102 -9.47 -3.95 -4.10
N VAL A 103 -10.48 -4.52 -3.42
CA VAL A 103 -11.62 -5.18 -4.05
C VAL A 103 -12.48 -4.17 -4.81
N PHE A 104 -12.78 -3.01 -4.21
CA PHE A 104 -13.55 -1.94 -4.88
C PHE A 104 -12.86 -1.44 -6.14
N GLU A 105 -11.54 -1.24 -6.08
CA GLU A 105 -10.74 -0.76 -7.20
C GLU A 105 -10.26 -1.88 -8.15
N ARG A 106 -10.60 -3.15 -7.88
CA ARG A 106 -10.14 -4.35 -8.61
C ARG A 106 -8.61 -4.46 -8.73
N LEU A 107 -7.87 -3.99 -7.72
CA LEU A 107 -6.41 -3.98 -7.68
C LEU A 107 -5.88 -5.11 -6.79
N ARG A 108 -5.45 -6.21 -7.42
CA ARG A 108 -4.85 -7.38 -6.72
C ARG A 108 -3.68 -6.99 -5.82
N LEU A 109 -2.87 -6.01 -6.23
CA LEU A 109 -1.74 -5.51 -5.45
C LEU A 109 -2.19 -4.99 -4.06
N LEU A 110 -3.29 -4.22 -4.01
CA LEU A 110 -3.82 -3.70 -2.74
C LEU A 110 -4.34 -4.83 -1.86
N VAL A 111 -5.00 -5.83 -2.44
CA VAL A 111 -5.45 -7.02 -1.70
C VAL A 111 -4.27 -7.76 -1.09
N THR A 112 -3.18 -7.98 -1.84
CA THR A 112 -1.98 -8.65 -1.31
C THR A 112 -1.26 -7.85 -0.24
N VAL A 113 -1.13 -6.53 -0.42
CA VAL A 113 -0.49 -5.63 0.54
C VAL A 113 -1.31 -5.54 1.83
N GLY A 114 -2.63 -5.36 1.71
CA GLY A 114 -3.53 -5.35 2.87
C GLY A 114 -3.56 -6.70 3.60
N GLY A 115 -3.52 -7.82 2.86
CA GLY A 115 -3.39 -9.17 3.41
C GLY A 115 -2.10 -9.35 4.21
N ALA A 116 -0.97 -8.89 3.69
CA ALA A 116 0.31 -8.96 4.40
C ALA A 116 0.31 -8.11 5.69
N VAL A 117 -0.29 -6.92 5.65
CA VAL A 117 -0.45 -6.06 6.84
C VAL A 117 -1.38 -6.70 7.88
N ALA A 118 -2.51 -7.28 7.45
CA ALA A 118 -3.43 -7.98 8.33
C ALA A 118 -2.77 -9.22 8.97
N PHE A 119 -1.99 -9.97 8.18
CA PHE A 119 -1.23 -11.12 8.66
C PHE A 119 -0.15 -10.72 9.67
N ALA A 120 0.58 -9.63 9.42
CA ALA A 120 1.54 -9.09 10.38
C ALA A 120 0.86 -8.65 11.68
N GLY A 121 -0.32 -8.03 11.60
CA GLY A 121 -1.16 -7.71 12.75
C GLY A 121 -1.57 -8.96 13.53
N PHE A 122 -2.00 -10.03 12.84
CA PHE A 122 -2.32 -11.30 13.48
C PHE A 122 -1.10 -11.95 14.13
N LEU A 123 0.06 -11.90 13.48
CA LEU A 123 1.29 -12.46 14.02
C LEU A 123 1.75 -11.71 15.28
N ALA A 124 1.55 -10.38 15.32
CA ALA A 124 1.78 -9.57 16.51
C ALA A 124 0.87 -9.96 17.69
N LEU A 125 -0.32 -10.53 17.44
CA LEU A 125 -1.20 -11.06 18.49
C LEU A 125 -0.67 -12.38 19.07
N VAL A 126 -0.10 -13.24 18.24
CA VAL A 126 0.36 -14.58 18.63
C VAL A 126 1.73 -14.53 19.30
N ILE A 127 2.65 -13.69 18.81
CA ILE A 127 4.04 -13.62 19.30
C ILE A 127 4.16 -12.56 20.39
N ARG A 128 4.13 -12.98 21.66
CA ARG A 128 4.29 -12.11 22.84
C ARG A 128 5.75 -11.80 23.17
N ALA A 129 6.51 -11.28 22.22
CA ALA A 129 7.90 -10.91 22.44
C ALA A 129 8.11 -9.41 22.16
N ASP A 130 8.66 -8.70 23.15
CA ASP A 130 8.72 -7.23 23.21
C ASP A 130 9.42 -6.56 22.02
N VAL A 131 10.27 -7.26 21.26
CA VAL A 131 11.00 -6.68 20.11
C VAL A 131 10.27 -6.88 18.78
N TRP A 132 9.37 -7.87 18.72
CA TRP A 132 8.73 -8.28 17.47
C TRP A 132 7.70 -7.27 16.97
N GLY A 133 7.04 -6.52 17.87
CA GLY A 133 6.10 -5.46 17.50
C GLY A 133 6.76 -4.35 16.67
N GLY A 134 7.94 -3.89 17.10
CA GLY A 134 8.72 -2.88 16.36
C GLY A 134 9.18 -3.38 14.99
N ALA A 135 9.68 -4.62 14.90
CA ALA A 135 10.10 -5.22 13.64
C ALA A 135 8.93 -5.39 12.66
N LEU A 136 7.77 -5.83 13.15
CA LEU A 136 6.57 -5.98 12.34
C LEU A 136 6.03 -4.63 11.85
N HIS A 137 6.17 -3.55 12.64
CA HIS A 137 5.86 -2.19 12.16
C HIS A 137 6.75 -1.80 10.96
N LEU A 138 8.05 -2.07 11.05
CA LEU A 138 8.99 -1.79 9.97
C LEU A 138 8.68 -2.61 8.71
N ILE A 139 8.39 -3.91 8.87
CA ILE A 139 8.00 -4.79 7.77
C ILE A 139 6.73 -4.26 7.08
N CYS A 140 5.69 -3.91 7.84
CA CYS A 140 4.48 -3.32 7.30
C CYS A 140 4.76 -2.02 6.53
N ALA A 141 5.60 -1.14 7.09
CA ALA A 141 6.00 0.10 6.42
C ALA A 141 6.70 -0.19 5.08
N VAL A 142 7.65 -1.13 5.05
CA VAL A 142 8.35 -1.53 3.81
C VAL A 142 7.38 -2.09 2.76
N ILE A 143 6.46 -2.96 3.16
CA ILE A 143 5.47 -3.55 2.25
C ILE A 143 4.55 -2.48 1.66
N LEU A 144 4.08 -1.55 2.51
CA LEU A 144 3.24 -0.43 2.08
C LEU A 144 3.99 0.54 1.15
N ALA A 145 5.24 0.87 1.48
CA ALA A 145 6.12 1.69 0.64
C ALA A 145 6.40 1.04 -0.71
N PHE A 146 6.65 -0.27 -0.73
CA PHE A 146 6.83 -1.04 -1.97
C PHE A 146 5.55 -1.03 -2.82
N GLY A 147 4.39 -1.25 -2.20
CA GLY A 147 3.09 -1.15 -2.87
C GLY A 147 2.84 0.24 -3.45
N ALA A 148 3.16 1.29 -2.68
CA ALA A 148 3.06 2.67 -3.13
C ALA A 148 3.98 2.95 -4.33
N ASN A 149 5.24 2.53 -4.26
CA ASN A 149 6.20 2.71 -5.35
C ASN A 149 5.75 1.97 -6.62
N ARG A 150 5.26 0.73 -6.50
CA ARG A 150 4.71 -0.01 -7.63
C ARG A 150 3.53 0.72 -8.27
N LEU A 151 2.57 1.23 -7.49
CA LEU A 151 1.46 2.02 -8.03
C LEU A 151 1.92 3.34 -8.65
N TYR A 152 2.93 3.99 -8.06
CA TYR A 152 3.51 5.22 -8.59
C TYR A 152 4.18 4.99 -9.95
N VAL A 153 5.00 3.93 -10.06
CA VAL A 153 5.66 3.53 -11.32
C VAL A 153 4.64 3.08 -12.36
N LEU A 154 3.58 2.36 -11.98
CA LEU A 154 2.52 1.99 -12.94
C LEU A 154 1.73 3.21 -13.47
N ARG A 155 1.73 4.34 -12.76
CA ARG A 155 1.07 5.57 -13.19
C ARG A 155 1.98 6.50 -14.01
N HIS A 156 3.23 6.67 -13.60
CA HIS A 156 4.16 7.63 -14.20
C HIS A 156 5.25 6.97 -15.06
N GLY A 157 5.42 5.66 -14.96
CA GLY A 157 6.25 4.88 -15.85
C GLY A 157 5.54 4.79 -17.20
N ARG A 158 5.91 5.67 -18.12
CA ARG A 158 5.73 5.44 -19.56
C ARG A 158 6.30 4.06 -19.92
N PRO A 159 5.74 3.35 -20.92
CA PRO A 159 6.44 2.23 -21.54
C PRO A 159 7.85 2.71 -21.90
N ARG A 160 8.88 1.92 -21.57
CA ARG A 160 10.26 2.21 -21.98
C ARG A 160 10.28 2.44 -23.49
N GLU A 161 10.47 3.68 -23.93
CA GLU A 161 11.03 4.08 -25.23
C GLU A 161 12.53 3.66 -25.34
N VAL A 162 12.89 2.50 -24.78
CA VAL A 162 14.28 2.01 -24.71
C VAL A 162 14.34 0.53 -25.10
N GLN A 163 13.63 0.20 -26.18
CA GLN A 163 13.91 -0.97 -26.99
C GLN A 163 14.13 -0.62 -28.47
N ASP A 164 14.14 0.68 -28.82
CA ASP A 164 14.53 1.21 -30.15
C ASP A 164 15.93 1.83 -30.15
N SER A 165 16.65 1.81 -29.03
CA SER A 165 18.00 2.39 -28.89
C SER A 165 19.03 1.40 -28.36
N ASP A 166 18.75 0.10 -28.51
CA ASP A 166 19.77 -0.93 -28.31
C ASP A 166 20.41 -1.25 -29.68
N PRO A 167 21.61 -0.71 -29.99
CA PRO A 167 22.33 -1.04 -31.22
C PRO A 167 22.80 -2.51 -31.25
N SER A 168 22.48 -3.31 -30.23
CA SER A 168 22.71 -4.75 -30.17
C SER A 168 21.47 -5.60 -30.50
N PHE A 169 20.35 -5.01 -30.94
CA PHE A 169 19.23 -5.75 -31.51
C PHE A 169 19.62 -6.34 -32.88
N ILE A 170 20.23 -7.52 -32.83
CA ILE A 170 20.43 -8.41 -33.97
C ILE A 170 19.04 -8.90 -34.38
N GLY A 171 18.42 -8.17 -35.30
CA GLY A 171 17.08 -8.49 -35.78
C GLY A 171 16.53 -7.49 -36.79
N SER A 172 17.40 -6.72 -37.46
CA SER A 172 17.05 -6.14 -38.75
C SER A 172 16.98 -7.29 -39.75
N PHE A 173 15.77 -7.79 -40.00
CA PHE A 173 15.50 -8.48 -41.25
C PHE A 173 15.61 -7.42 -42.34
N GLU A 174 16.83 -7.30 -42.88
CA GLU A 174 17.08 -6.63 -44.15
C GLU A 174 16.31 -7.45 -45.20
N GLU A 175 15.29 -6.82 -45.78
CA GLU A 175 14.63 -7.29 -47.00
C GLU A 175 15.72 -7.59 -48.03
N PHE A 176 15.96 -8.87 -48.31
CA PHE A 176 16.60 -9.25 -49.56
C PHE A 176 15.58 -9.04 -50.68
N GLU A 177 15.53 -7.81 -51.20
CA GLU A 177 15.04 -7.55 -52.55
C GLU A 177 15.98 -8.29 -53.51
N ASP A 178 15.54 -9.46 -53.99
CA ASP A 178 16.15 -10.18 -55.10
C ASP A 178 15.84 -9.44 -56.41
N ASP A 179 16.49 -8.29 -56.62
CA ASP A 179 16.50 -7.60 -57.93
C ASP A 179 17.74 -8.02 -58.74
N GLY A 180 17.79 -9.31 -59.05
CA GLY A 180 18.73 -9.92 -59.97
C GLY A 180 18.20 -9.96 -61.39
N ARG A 181 17.96 -8.80 -62.04
CA ARG A 181 17.82 -8.72 -63.50
C ARG A 181 19.04 -8.08 -64.16
N VAL A 182 19.93 -8.94 -64.65
CA VAL A 182 20.81 -8.70 -65.80
C VAL A 182 21.06 -10.09 -66.39
N GLY A 183 20.75 -10.48 -67.63
CA GLY A 183 20.50 -9.76 -68.87
C GLY A 183 21.17 -10.59 -69.98
N PHE A 184 20.46 -10.81 -71.10
CA PHE A 184 20.83 -11.49 -72.36
C PHE A 184 20.68 -13.01 -72.42
#